data_AF-T1A783-F1
#
_entry.id   AF-T1A783-F1
#
_cell.length_a   1.000
_cell.length_b   1.000
_cell.length_c   1.000
_cell.angle_alpha   90.00
_cell.angle_beta   90.00
_cell.angle_gamma   90.00
#
_symmetry.space_group_name_H-M   'P 1'
#
loop_
_entity.id
_entity.type
_entity.pdbx_description
1 polymer ?
#
loop_
_entity_poly.entity_id
_entity_poly.type
_entity_poly.pdbx_seq_one_letter_code
_entity_poly.pdbx_strand_id
1 'polypeptide(L)'
;MTGVTREFSIAHWAAWAPGVNDLLGWRAWINGECSVSVGQQPDVGFLPSLIRRRLDRVGRMALYVAWQCAGDRMGLPFVFASRHGSLTRTVQLLDSLSQREPLSPAAFSLSVHNSTVGFFPSAEPTGAHPLPWLQESTRWRQRYSKG
;
A
#
# COMPACT_ATOMS: atom_id res chain seq x y z
N MET A 1 34.63 -8.61 -15.99
CA MET A 1 33.46 -8.19 -15.20
C MET A 1 33.16 -9.30 -14.20
N THR A 2 33.56 -9.16 -12.96
CA THR A 2 33.23 -10.10 -11.88
C THR A 2 31.74 -9.96 -11.57
N GLY A 3 30.97 -11.02 -11.81
CA GLY A 3 29.55 -11.05 -11.45
C GLY A 3 29.42 -10.99 -9.93
N VAL A 4 28.72 -9.99 -9.42
CA VAL A 4 28.35 -9.95 -8.00
C VAL A 4 27.16 -10.90 -7.83
N THR A 5 27.40 -12.08 -7.27
CA THR A 5 26.32 -12.94 -6.79
C THR A 5 25.66 -12.26 -5.59
N ARG A 6 24.36 -11.98 -5.68
CA ARG A 6 23.58 -11.44 -4.57
C ARG A 6 22.78 -12.57 -3.94
N GLU A 7 23.10 -12.88 -2.69
CA GLU A 7 22.38 -13.84 -1.89
C GLU A 7 21.43 -13.09 -0.94
N PHE A 8 20.24 -13.65 -0.73
CA PHE A 8 19.30 -13.17 0.28
C PHE A 8 18.54 -14.35 0.86
N SER A 9 18.03 -14.19 2.08
CA SER A 9 17.15 -15.15 2.74
C SER A 9 15.82 -14.50 3.12
N ILE A 10 14.76 -15.30 3.14
CA ILE A 10 13.43 -14.86 3.58
C ILE A 10 13.29 -15.23 5.05
N ALA A 11 13.43 -14.24 5.94
CA ALA A 11 13.29 -14.47 7.37
C ALA A 11 11.84 -14.72 7.80
N HIS A 12 10.90 -13.98 7.20
CA HIS A 12 9.48 -14.03 7.54
C HIS A 12 8.64 -13.78 6.28
N TRP A 13 7.46 -14.37 6.23
CA TRP A 13 6.48 -14.11 5.18
C TRP A 13 5.07 -14.12 5.77
N ALA A 14 4.18 -13.36 5.13
CA ALA A 14 2.76 -13.33 5.43
C ALA A 14 2.00 -13.16 4.13
N ALA A 15 0.81 -13.76 4.07
CA ALA A 15 -0.06 -13.67 2.91
C ALA A 15 -1.50 -13.51 3.37
N TRP A 16 -2.27 -12.74 2.61
CA TRP A 16 -3.69 -12.53 2.86
C TRP A 16 -4.43 -12.49 1.54
N ALA A 17 -5.52 -13.24 1.47
CA ALA A 17 -6.53 -13.12 0.45
C ALA A 17 -7.92 -13.19 1.10
N PRO A 18 -8.97 -12.69 0.42
CA PRO A 18 -10.33 -12.78 0.93
C PRO A 18 -10.71 -14.24 1.23
N GLY A 19 -11.14 -14.53 2.45
CA GLY A 19 -11.48 -15.90 2.88
C GLY A 19 -10.29 -16.84 3.05
N VAL A 20 -9.05 -16.39 2.86
CA VAL A 20 -7.82 -17.18 2.99
C VAL A 20 -6.74 -16.32 3.67
N ASN A 21 -6.66 -16.37 4.99
CA ASN A 21 -5.87 -15.42 5.79
C ASN A 21 -5.02 -16.06 6.90
N ASP A 22 -5.07 -17.38 7.03
CA ASP A 22 -4.27 -18.15 7.99
C ASP A 22 -3.68 -19.41 7.32
N LEU A 23 -2.84 -20.13 8.07
CA LEU A 23 -2.14 -21.31 7.54
C LEU A 23 -3.11 -22.42 7.11
N LEU A 24 -4.21 -22.61 7.84
CA LEU A 24 -5.21 -23.63 7.51
C LEU A 24 -5.95 -23.29 6.23
N GLY A 25 -6.36 -22.03 6.06
CA GLY A 25 -6.98 -21.54 4.83
C GLY A 25 -6.06 -21.69 3.63
N TRP A 26 -4.78 -21.33 3.75
CA TRP A 26 -3.82 -21.49 2.65
C TRP A 26 -3.59 -22.96 2.28
N ARG A 27 -3.61 -23.87 3.26
CA ARG A 27 -3.53 -25.33 3.02
C ARG A 27 -4.80 -25.86 2.34
N ALA A 28 -5.97 -25.46 2.79
CA ALA A 28 -7.23 -25.83 2.12
C ALA A 28 -7.26 -25.30 0.68
N TRP A 29 -6.79 -24.06 0.46
CA TRP A 29 -6.74 -23.46 -0.87
C TRP A 29 -5.78 -24.21 -1.82
N ILE A 30 -4.57 -24.57 -1.36
CA ILE A 30 -3.61 -25.28 -2.21
C ILE A 30 -4.07 -26.71 -2.55
N ASN A 31 -4.86 -27.33 -1.66
CA ASN A 31 -5.49 -28.63 -1.90
C ASN A 31 -6.77 -28.55 -2.74
N GLY A 32 -7.25 -27.35 -3.07
CA GLY A 32 -8.51 -27.16 -3.81
C GLY A 32 -9.78 -27.35 -2.98
N GLU A 33 -9.68 -27.38 -1.65
CA GLU A 33 -10.79 -27.54 -0.72
C GLU A 33 -11.57 -26.23 -0.50
N CYS A 34 -10.95 -25.08 -0.80
CA CYS A 34 -11.59 -23.78 -0.75
C CYS A 34 -11.12 -22.85 -1.88
N SER A 35 -11.89 -21.80 -2.12
CA SER A 35 -11.56 -20.74 -3.09
C SER A 35 -11.39 -19.40 -2.40
N VAL A 36 -10.55 -18.54 -2.97
CA VAL A 36 -10.49 -17.13 -2.56
C VAL A 36 -11.84 -16.47 -2.81
N SER A 37 -12.41 -15.85 -1.77
CA SER A 37 -13.69 -15.17 -1.85
C SER A 37 -13.58 -13.78 -2.51
N VAL A 38 -14.71 -13.09 -2.63
CA VAL A 38 -14.76 -11.70 -3.12
C VAL A 38 -15.20 -10.75 -2.00
N GLY A 39 -14.84 -9.47 -2.13
CA GLY A 39 -15.35 -8.40 -1.27
C GLY A 39 -14.70 -8.24 0.11
N GLN A 40 -14.11 -9.27 0.72
CA GLN A 40 -13.50 -9.09 2.05
C GLN A 40 -12.27 -8.15 2.02
N GLN A 41 -11.98 -7.55 3.17
CA GLN A 41 -10.80 -6.71 3.41
C GLN A 41 -10.18 -7.10 4.77
N PRO A 42 -8.86 -7.01 4.93
CA PRO A 42 -8.25 -7.26 6.22
C PRO A 42 -8.58 -6.15 7.22
N ASP A 43 -8.57 -6.51 8.49
CA ASP A 43 -8.59 -5.53 9.57
C ASP A 43 -7.22 -4.87 9.69
N VAL A 44 -7.21 -3.55 9.51
CA VAL A 44 -6.01 -2.71 9.65
C VAL A 44 -6.13 -1.81 10.87
N GLY A 45 -6.80 -2.29 11.93
CA GLY A 45 -7.05 -1.57 13.18
C GLY A 45 -5.81 -1.02 13.88
N PHE A 46 -4.64 -1.59 13.60
CA PHE A 46 -3.33 -1.09 14.05
C PHE A 46 -2.98 0.30 13.46
N LEU A 47 -3.66 0.75 12.41
CA LEU A 47 -3.47 2.08 11.82
C LEU A 47 -4.45 3.11 12.41
N PRO A 48 -3.99 4.38 12.58
CA PRO A 48 -4.87 5.50 12.90
C PRO A 48 -6.07 5.62 11.95
N SER A 49 -7.25 6.04 12.45
CA SER A 49 -8.49 6.05 11.65
C SER A 49 -8.38 6.90 10.37
N LEU A 50 -7.66 8.02 10.42
CA LEU A 50 -7.43 8.90 9.28
C LEU A 50 -6.64 8.21 8.17
N ILE A 51 -5.66 7.38 8.52
CA ILE A 51 -4.90 6.58 7.55
C ILE A 51 -5.81 5.50 6.96
N ARG A 52 -6.56 4.77 7.81
CA ARG A 52 -7.48 3.72 7.37
C ARG A 52 -8.49 4.19 6.32
N ARG A 53 -9.00 5.42 6.46
CA ARG A 53 -9.96 6.04 5.52
C ARG A 53 -9.35 6.39 4.16
N ARG A 54 -8.02 6.52 4.06
CA ARG A 54 -7.31 6.87 2.82
C ARG A 54 -6.85 5.65 2.03
N LEU A 55 -6.90 4.45 2.60
CA LEU A 55 -6.46 3.23 1.94
C LEU A 55 -7.56 2.67 1.03
N ASP A 56 -7.17 2.19 -0.14
CA ASP A 56 -8.02 1.30 -0.93
C ASP A 56 -7.82 -0.15 -0.49
N ARG A 57 -8.54 -1.08 -1.13
CA ARG A 57 -8.47 -2.50 -0.81
C ARG A 57 -7.05 -3.06 -0.92
N VAL A 58 -6.33 -2.73 -2.01
CA VAL A 58 -4.96 -3.19 -2.23
C VAL A 58 -4.03 -2.64 -1.16
N GLY A 59 -4.17 -1.36 -0.80
CA GLY A 59 -3.38 -0.76 0.26
C GLY A 59 -3.63 -1.39 1.63
N ARG A 60 -4.88 -1.71 1.97
CA ARG A 60 -5.21 -2.44 3.20
C ARG A 60 -4.57 -3.83 3.22
N MET A 61 -4.63 -4.57 2.12
CA MET A 61 -3.99 -5.88 1.97
C MET A 61 -2.48 -5.80 2.16
N ALA A 62 -1.83 -4.87 1.47
CA ALA A 62 -0.38 -4.70 1.53
C ALA A 62 0.11 -4.33 2.93
N LEU A 63 -0.54 -3.35 3.58
CA LEU A 63 -0.14 -2.93 4.91
C LEU A 63 -0.43 -3.98 5.97
N TYR A 64 -1.52 -4.75 5.82
CA TYR A 64 -1.82 -5.86 6.72
C TYR A 64 -0.70 -6.92 6.70
N VAL A 65 -0.32 -7.43 5.51
CA VAL A 65 0.74 -8.44 5.44
C VAL A 65 2.11 -7.87 5.81
N ALA A 66 2.39 -6.61 5.49
CA ALA A 66 3.60 -5.94 5.91
C ALA A 66 3.70 -5.84 7.44
N TRP A 67 2.59 -5.53 8.12
CA TRP A 67 2.51 -5.49 9.57
C TRP A 67 2.77 -6.87 10.21
N GLN A 68 2.14 -7.92 9.68
CA GLN A 68 2.36 -9.30 10.13
C GLN A 68 3.83 -9.73 9.94
N CYS A 69 4.47 -9.32 8.84
CA CYS A 69 5.89 -9.60 8.59
C CYS A 69 6.84 -8.79 9.49
N ALA A 70 6.51 -7.53 9.76
CA ALA A 70 7.36 -6.66 10.55
C ALA A 70 7.49 -7.17 11.99
N GLY A 71 6.40 -7.67 12.57
CA GLY A 71 6.35 -8.02 14.00
C GLY A 71 6.64 -6.76 14.83
N ASP A 72 7.53 -6.88 15.82
CA ASP A 72 7.92 -5.75 16.68
C ASP A 72 8.96 -4.80 16.05
N ARG A 73 9.38 -5.08 14.81
CA ARG A 73 10.42 -4.29 14.13
C ARG A 73 9.81 -3.02 13.53
N MET A 74 10.36 -1.88 13.94
CA MET A 74 9.97 -0.57 13.43
C MET A 74 10.99 -0.06 12.40
N GLY A 75 10.54 0.75 11.44
CA GLY A 75 11.44 1.48 10.54
C GLY A 75 12.15 0.66 9.48
N LEU A 76 11.60 -0.50 9.11
CA LEU A 76 12.14 -1.34 8.05
C LEU A 76 12.01 -0.65 6.68
N PRO A 77 13.03 -0.74 5.80
CA PRO A 77 12.89 -0.29 4.42
C PRO A 77 11.80 -1.10 3.73
N PHE A 78 10.95 -0.42 2.96
CA PHE A 78 9.80 -1.04 2.31
C PHE A 78 9.86 -0.86 0.79
N VAL A 79 9.64 -1.96 0.07
CA VAL A 79 9.48 -1.98 -1.38
C VAL A 79 8.09 -2.52 -1.69
N PHE A 80 7.27 -1.72 -2.38
CA PHE A 80 5.93 -2.10 -2.78
C PHE A 80 5.85 -2.31 -4.28
N ALA A 81 5.25 -3.41 -4.68
CA ALA A 81 4.98 -3.74 -6.07
C ALA A 81 3.50 -4.08 -6.24
N SER A 82 2.90 -3.59 -7.32
CA SER A 82 1.53 -3.90 -7.72
C SER A 82 1.40 -3.66 -9.21
N ARG A 83 0.75 -4.59 -9.93
CA ARG A 83 0.49 -4.46 -11.37
C ARG A 83 -0.45 -3.31 -11.69
N HIS A 84 -1.49 -3.11 -10.86
CA HIS A 84 -2.58 -2.19 -11.17
C HIS A 84 -2.61 -0.94 -10.28
N GLY A 85 -1.83 -0.89 -9.20
CA GLY A 85 -1.83 0.23 -8.26
C GLY A 85 -3.24 0.59 -7.78
N SER A 86 -3.51 1.89 -7.64
CA SER A 86 -4.80 2.44 -7.21
C SER A 86 -5.82 2.56 -8.36
N LEU A 87 -5.97 1.50 -9.17
CA LEU A 87 -6.77 1.53 -10.42
C LEU A 87 -8.17 2.12 -10.24
N THR A 88 -8.88 1.75 -9.17
CA THR A 88 -10.24 2.26 -8.90
C THR A 88 -10.26 3.79 -8.80
N ARG A 89 -9.28 4.40 -8.12
CA ARG A 89 -9.19 5.87 -8.00
C ARG A 89 -8.80 6.51 -9.32
N THR A 90 -7.89 5.87 -10.06
CA THR A 90 -7.50 6.36 -11.40
C THR A 90 -8.69 6.42 -12.34
N VAL A 91 -9.53 5.37 -12.36
CA VAL A 91 -10.75 5.35 -13.17
C VAL A 91 -11.73 6.45 -12.74
N GLN A 92 -11.93 6.64 -11.44
CA GLN A 92 -12.79 7.73 -10.93
C GLN A 92 -12.31 9.13 -11.34
N LEU A 93 -11.00 9.37 -11.32
CA LEU A 93 -10.44 10.65 -11.78
C LEU A 93 -10.63 10.85 -13.28
N LEU A 94 -10.47 9.80 -14.08
CA LEU A 94 -10.72 9.85 -15.52
C LEU A 94 -12.19 10.10 -15.84
N ASP A 95 -13.10 9.53 -15.05
CA ASP A 95 -14.54 9.77 -15.17
C ASP A 95 -14.89 11.23 -14.89
N SER A 96 -14.45 11.80 -13.75
CA SER A 96 -14.63 13.23 -13.45
C SER A 96 -14.02 14.14 -14.52
N LEU A 97 -12.84 13.80 -15.05
CA LEU A 97 -12.26 14.53 -16.19
C LEU A 97 -13.17 14.50 -17.42
N SER A 98 -13.75 13.33 -17.74
CA SER A 98 -14.65 13.19 -18.88
C SER A 98 -15.93 14.04 -18.74
N GLN A 99 -16.41 14.21 -17.51
CA GLN A 99 -17.57 15.03 -17.16
C GLN A 99 -17.23 16.52 -16.96
N ARG A 100 -15.96 16.92 -17.16
CA ARG A 100 -15.46 18.28 -16.90
C ARG A 100 -15.68 18.74 -15.45
N GLU A 101 -15.70 17.80 -14.52
CA GLU A 101 -15.79 18.09 -13.09
C GLU A 101 -14.42 18.50 -12.54
N PRO A 102 -14.37 19.36 -11.50
CA PRO A 102 -13.13 19.67 -10.81
C PRO A 102 -12.49 18.42 -10.20
N LEU A 103 -11.20 18.19 -10.49
CA LEU A 103 -10.46 17.10 -9.85
C LEU A 103 -10.10 17.45 -8.41
N SER A 104 -10.36 16.52 -7.49
CA SER A 104 -9.90 16.63 -6.12
C SER A 104 -8.37 16.42 -6.02
N PRO A 105 -7.59 17.40 -5.52
CA PRO A 105 -6.15 17.24 -5.33
C PRO A 105 -5.80 16.08 -4.38
N ALA A 106 -6.67 15.82 -3.41
CA ALA A 106 -6.51 14.70 -2.48
C ALA A 106 -6.72 13.35 -3.17
N ALA A 107 -7.75 13.23 -4.03
CA ALA A 107 -7.99 12.01 -4.78
C ALA A 107 -6.85 11.70 -5.76
N PHE A 108 -6.35 12.73 -6.45
CA PHE A 108 -5.15 12.61 -7.30
C PHE A 108 -3.92 12.15 -6.51
N SER A 109 -3.70 12.71 -5.31
CA SER A 109 -2.58 12.30 -4.46
C SER A 109 -2.67 10.84 -3.98
N LEU A 110 -3.87 10.23 -3.98
CA LEU A 110 -4.09 8.84 -3.59
C LEU A 110 -4.16 7.88 -4.79
N SER A 111 -4.19 8.39 -6.03
CA SER A 111 -4.21 7.55 -7.23
C SER A 111 -2.82 7.07 -7.65
N VAL A 112 -1.76 7.75 -7.20
CA VAL A 112 -0.38 7.32 -7.45
C VAL A 112 -0.06 6.02 -6.68
N HIS A 113 0.69 5.13 -7.32
CA HIS A 113 1.00 3.77 -6.81
C HIS A 113 1.71 3.76 -5.45
N ASN A 114 2.62 4.72 -5.24
CA ASN A 114 3.41 4.82 -4.01
C ASN A 114 2.64 5.39 -2.81
N SER A 115 1.41 5.87 -3.00
CA SER A 115 0.60 6.44 -1.91
C SER A 115 0.42 5.46 -0.76
N THR A 116 0.26 4.16 -1.05
CA THR A 116 0.14 3.08 -0.07
C THR A 116 1.36 2.98 0.85
N VAL A 117 2.58 3.15 0.31
CA VAL A 117 3.82 2.99 1.09
C VAL A 117 3.98 4.08 2.12
N GLY A 118 3.55 5.31 1.80
CA GLY A 118 3.65 6.44 2.71
C GLY A 118 2.83 6.31 3.99
N PHE A 119 2.00 5.26 4.11
CA PHE A 119 1.17 4.98 5.28
C PHE A 119 1.73 3.90 6.21
N PHE A 120 2.79 3.18 5.82
CA PHE A 120 3.38 2.18 6.69
C PHE A 120 4.07 2.86 7.88
N PRO A 121 3.83 2.44 9.14
CA PRO A 121 4.46 3.03 10.30
C PRO A 121 6.00 2.94 10.22
N SER A 122 6.66 4.09 10.12
CA SER A 122 8.11 4.19 10.30
C SER A 122 8.46 4.37 11.78
N ALA A 123 9.66 3.99 12.19
CA ALA A 123 10.13 4.05 13.57
C ALA A 123 10.24 5.45 14.16
N GLU A 124 10.08 6.51 13.37
CA GLU A 124 10.32 7.85 13.87
C GLU A 124 9.09 8.42 14.60
N PRO A 125 9.22 8.74 15.90
CA PRO A 125 8.22 9.47 16.63
C PRO A 125 8.25 10.92 16.13
N THR A 126 7.17 11.35 15.48
CA THR A 126 6.76 12.76 15.38
C THR A 126 7.89 13.81 15.35
N GLY A 127 8.47 14.03 14.17
CA GLY A 127 9.31 15.22 13.90
C GLY A 127 10.65 14.89 13.25
N ALA A 128 10.92 15.54 12.11
CA ALA A 128 12.22 15.60 11.42
C ALA A 128 12.64 14.39 10.55
N HIS A 129 11.91 14.14 9.47
CA HIS A 129 12.33 14.34 8.07
C HIS A 129 11.33 13.62 7.17
N PRO A 130 10.67 14.29 6.20
CA PRO A 130 9.89 13.58 5.20
C PRO A 130 10.86 12.67 4.46
N LEU A 131 10.49 11.38 4.33
CA LEU A 131 11.20 10.45 3.45
C LEU A 131 11.54 11.19 2.14
N PRO A 132 12.75 11.08 1.57
CA PRO A 132 13.22 11.97 0.50
C PRO A 132 12.23 12.15 -0.67
N TRP A 133 11.53 11.08 -1.06
CA TRP A 133 10.46 11.08 -2.06
C TRP A 133 9.16 11.83 -1.67
N LEU A 134 8.87 12.00 -0.38
CA LEU A 134 7.72 12.74 0.13
C LEU A 134 7.97 14.26 0.03
N GLN A 135 9.24 14.70 0.16
CA GLN A 135 9.63 16.09 -0.13
C GLN A 135 9.41 16.44 -1.61
N GLU A 136 9.74 15.52 -2.52
CA GLU A 136 9.52 15.70 -3.95
C GLU A 136 8.02 15.83 -4.29
N SER A 137 7.15 15.04 -3.65
CA SER A 137 5.70 15.15 -3.83
C SER A 137 5.13 16.51 -3.37
N THR A 138 5.76 17.12 -2.36
CA THR A 138 5.36 18.42 -1.81
C THR A 138 5.86 19.56 -2.69
N ARG A 139 7.08 19.44 -3.24
CA ARG A 139 7.60 20.34 -4.29
C ARG A 139 6.74 20.30 -5.55
N TRP A 140 6.28 19.12 -5.97
CA TRP A 140 5.33 18.97 -7.08
C TRP A 140 4.02 19.73 -6.81
N ARG A 141 3.41 19.55 -5.63
CA ARG A 141 2.18 20.28 -5.26
C ARG A 141 2.33 21.80 -5.27
N GLN A 142 3.46 22.34 -4.81
CA GLN A 142 3.71 23.78 -4.84
C GLN A 142 3.92 24.30 -6.27
N ARG A 143 4.60 23.53 -7.13
CA ARG A 143 4.95 23.94 -8.50
C ARG A 143 3.74 24.09 -9.44
N TYR A 144 2.64 23.38 -9.18
CA TYR A 144 1.44 23.37 -10.04
C TYR A 144 0.18 23.91 -9.36
N SER A 145 0.29 24.52 -8.17
CA SER A 145 -0.83 25.21 -7.50
C SER A 145 -0.96 26.69 -7.87
N LYS A 146 -0.03 27.21 -8.68
CA LYS A 146 -0.11 28.54 -9.32
C LYS A 146 -0.16 28.35 -10.83
N GLY A 147 -1.33 27.99 -11.33
CA GLY A 147 -1.70 27.90 -12.73
C GLY A 147 -3.19 28.06 -12.85
#